data_AF-A0A329WG70-F1
#
_entry.id   AF-A0A329WG70-F1
#
_cell.length_a   1.000
_cell.length_b   1.000
_cell.length_c   1.000
_cell.angle_alpha   90.00
_cell.angle_beta   90.00
_cell.angle_gamma   90.00
#
_symmetry.space_group_name_H-M   'P 1'
#
loop_
_entity.id
_entity.type
_entity.pdbx_description
1 polymer ?
#
loop_
_entity_poly.entity_id
_entity_poly.type
_entity_poly.pdbx_seq_one_letter_code
_entity_poly.pdbx_strand_id
1 'polypeptide(L)'
;MKKIMGFMLLVIIIIAALTVRNYYLLRNDVEETLNHYEIIEYYIGTANITDVDLSNYQPFLCKKGCERFILKIQGEKGDGIVTADINFHTSDVSSAVLCLSDNKKIALTEDINDDFIKNNFNTLCQ
;
A
#
# COMPACT_ATOMS: atom_id res chain seq x y z
N MET A 1 -16.46 -25.14 -32.92
CA MET A 1 -15.88 -23.88 -32.43
C MET A 1 -16.62 -23.28 -31.21
N LYS A 2 -17.96 -23.29 -31.13
CA LYS A 2 -18.70 -22.75 -29.96
C LYS A 2 -18.33 -23.35 -28.59
N LYS A 3 -18.06 -24.66 -28.51
CA LYS A 3 -17.69 -25.33 -27.24
C LYS A 3 -16.33 -24.89 -26.66
N ILE A 4 -15.36 -24.60 -27.52
CA ILE A 4 -14.01 -24.15 -27.11
C ILE A 4 -14.07 -22.70 -26.61
N MET A 5 -14.89 -21.87 -27.27
CA MET A 5 -15.09 -20.47 -26.88
C MET A 5 -15.78 -20.33 -25.51
N GLY A 6 -16.75 -21.20 -25.21
CA GLY A 6 -17.39 -21.25 -23.89
C GLY A 6 -16.43 -21.70 -22.77
N PHE A 7 -15.53 -22.63 -23.06
CA PHE A 7 -14.54 -23.09 -22.08
C PHE A 7 -13.50 -22.01 -21.75
N MET A 8 -12.98 -21.28 -22.77
CA MET A 8 -12.07 -20.17 -22.53
C MET A 8 -12.71 -19.04 -21.71
N LEU A 9 -13.97 -18.70 -21.97
CA LEU A 9 -14.68 -17.69 -21.18
C LEU A 9 -14.77 -18.08 -19.70
N LEU A 10 -15.07 -19.35 -19.42
CA LEU A 10 -15.18 -19.87 -18.06
C LEU A 10 -13.84 -19.84 -17.32
N VAL A 11 -12.74 -20.16 -18.01
CA VAL A 11 -11.38 -20.04 -17.45
C VAL A 11 -11.05 -18.59 -17.10
N ILE A 12 -11.37 -17.63 -17.97
CA ILE A 12 -11.13 -16.20 -17.71
C ILE A 12 -11.91 -15.73 -16.48
N ILE A 13 -13.19 -16.12 -16.33
CA ILE A 13 -14.01 -15.76 -15.17
C ILE A 13 -13.42 -16.32 -13.88
N ILE A 14 -12.95 -17.59 -13.89
CA ILE A 14 -12.33 -18.21 -12.71
C ILE A 14 -11.04 -17.47 -12.31
N ILE A 15 -10.18 -17.14 -13.27
CA ILE A 15 -8.94 -16.39 -13.00
C ILE A 15 -9.27 -14.99 -12.46
N ALA A 16 -10.25 -14.30 -13.04
CA ALA A 16 -10.72 -13.00 -12.54
C ALA A 16 -11.26 -13.10 -11.11
N ALA A 17 -12.07 -14.11 -10.80
CA ALA A 17 -12.60 -14.31 -9.45
C ALA A 17 -11.49 -14.62 -8.42
N LEU A 18 -10.50 -15.44 -8.79
CA LEU A 18 -9.33 -15.74 -7.95
C LEU A 18 -8.46 -14.51 -7.69
N THR A 19 -8.18 -13.72 -8.73
CA THR A 19 -7.38 -12.49 -8.61
C THR A 19 -8.08 -11.44 -7.76
N VAL A 20 -9.38 -11.22 -7.98
CA VAL A 20 -10.20 -10.32 -7.16
C VAL A 20 -10.22 -10.78 -5.70
N ARG A 21 -10.42 -12.07 -5.44
CA ARG A 21 -10.41 -12.60 -4.07
C ARG A 21 -9.06 -12.37 -3.38
N ASN A 22 -7.95 -12.66 -4.06
CA ASN A 22 -6.62 -12.44 -3.50
C ASN A 22 -6.35 -10.95 -3.22
N TYR A 23 -6.82 -10.07 -4.10
CA TYR A 23 -6.72 -8.62 -3.89
C TYR A 23 -7.44 -8.17 -2.62
N TYR A 24 -8.67 -8.65 -2.38
CA TYR A 24 -9.42 -8.30 -1.17
C TYR A 24 -8.81 -8.87 0.11
N LEU A 25 -8.29 -10.10 0.08
CA LEU A 25 -7.63 -10.69 1.25
C LEU A 25 -6.37 -9.91 1.62
N LEU A 26 -5.52 -9.60 0.63
CA LEU A 26 -4.31 -8.82 0.86
C LEU A 26 -4.63 -7.42 1.39
N ARG A 27 -5.66 -6.77 0.84
CA ARG A 27 -6.09 -5.45 1.33
C ARG A 27 -6.51 -5.49 2.79
N ASN A 28 -7.29 -6.50 3.19
CA ASN A 28 -7.73 -6.63 4.59
C ASN A 28 -6.54 -6.84 5.54
N ASP A 29 -5.57 -7.67 5.17
CA ASP A 29 -4.37 -7.91 5.99
C ASP A 29 -3.52 -6.63 6.15
N VAL A 30 -3.43 -5.81 5.09
CA VAL A 30 -2.74 -4.52 5.14
C VAL A 30 -3.52 -3.51 5.99
N GLU A 31 -4.84 -3.44 5.85
CA GLU A 31 -5.69 -2.59 6.69
C GLU A 31 -5.57 -2.96 8.17
N GLU A 32 -5.57 -4.26 8.52
CA GLU A 32 -5.33 -4.73 9.90
C GLU A 32 -3.97 -4.28 10.40
N THR A 33 -2.92 -4.43 9.60
CA THR A 33 -1.57 -4.00 9.94
C THR A 33 -1.48 -2.49 10.15
N LEU A 34 -2.08 -1.69 9.26
CA LEU A 34 -2.11 -0.23 9.39
C LEU A 34 -2.80 0.20 10.69
N ASN A 35 -3.91 -0.44 11.04
CA ASN A 35 -4.70 -0.13 12.23
C ASN A 35 -4.01 -0.54 13.55
N HIS A 36 -2.93 -1.32 13.51
CA HIS A 36 -2.09 -1.57 14.67
C HIS A 36 -1.13 -0.41 15.01
N TYR A 37 -0.89 0.54 14.10
CA TYR A 37 -0.02 1.68 14.37
C TYR A 37 -0.77 2.78 15.11
N GLU A 38 -0.32 3.14 16.31
CA GLU A 38 -0.90 4.24 17.12
C GLU A 38 -0.96 5.58 16.35
N ILE A 39 0.02 5.82 15.48
CA ILE A 39 0.06 7.01 14.62
C ILE A 39 -1.11 7.02 13.63
N ILE A 40 -1.47 5.86 13.06
CA ILE A 40 -2.61 5.75 12.15
C ILE A 40 -3.91 6.00 12.91
N GLU A 41 -4.08 5.38 14.09
CA GLU A 41 -5.26 5.62 14.93
C GLU A 41 -5.39 7.10 15.32
N TYR A 42 -4.27 7.78 15.63
CA TYR A 42 -4.27 9.18 16.03
C TYR A 42 -4.73 10.12 14.90
N TYR A 43 -4.19 9.98 13.69
CA TYR A 43 -4.46 10.91 12.58
C TYR A 43 -5.65 10.50 11.70
N ILE A 44 -5.87 9.20 11.50
CA ILE A 44 -6.84 8.65 10.55
C ILE A 44 -8.02 8.01 11.29
N GLY A 45 -7.76 7.38 12.43
CA GLY A 45 -8.75 6.55 13.13
C GLY A 45 -8.66 5.11 12.66
N THR A 46 -9.81 4.49 12.37
CA THR A 46 -9.85 3.18 11.71
C THR A 46 -9.63 3.36 10.21
N ALA A 47 -8.39 3.16 9.76
CA ALA A 47 -7.99 3.31 8.37
C ALA A 47 -8.56 2.17 7.51
N ASN A 48 -9.27 2.56 6.45
CA ASN A 48 -9.63 1.70 5.35
C ASN A 48 -8.85 2.17 4.11
N ILE A 49 -8.25 1.23 3.38
CA ILE A 49 -7.67 1.54 2.08
C ILE A 49 -8.83 1.90 1.16
N THR A 50 -8.68 2.89 0.29
CA THR A 50 -9.67 3.26 -0.73
C THR A 50 -9.13 3.00 -2.12
N ASP A 51 -7.81 3.06 -2.27
CA ASP A 51 -7.11 2.87 -3.54
C ASP A 51 -5.68 2.36 -3.30
N VAL A 52 -5.15 1.64 -4.29
CA VAL A 52 -3.79 1.08 -4.26
C VAL A 52 -3.14 1.30 -5.62
N ASP A 53 -2.04 2.05 -5.61
CA ASP A 53 -1.23 2.31 -6.79
C ASP A 53 0.22 1.84 -6.57
N LEU A 54 0.94 1.61 -7.66
CA LEU A 54 2.38 1.40 -7.65
C LEU A 54 3.09 2.73 -7.90
N SER A 55 4.09 3.05 -7.10
CA SER A 55 4.89 4.26 -7.28
C SER A 55 5.73 4.20 -8.54
N ASN A 56 5.87 5.35 -9.21
CA ASN A 56 6.81 5.52 -10.32
C ASN A 56 8.25 5.77 -9.83
N TYR A 57 8.45 5.92 -8.53
CA TYR A 57 9.74 6.17 -7.91
C TYR A 57 10.34 4.88 -7.35
N GLN A 58 11.68 4.81 -7.32
CA GLN A 58 12.37 3.69 -6.70
C GLN A 58 12.08 3.64 -5.20
N PRO A 59 11.99 2.43 -4.59
CA PRO A 59 11.91 2.25 -3.14
C PRO A 59 12.99 3.03 -2.38
N PHE A 60 12.68 3.46 -1.17
CA PHE A 60 13.47 4.39 -0.35
C PHE A 60 14.79 3.77 0.06
N LEU A 61 14.72 2.56 0.61
CA LEU A 61 15.84 1.92 1.30
C LEU A 61 16.28 0.61 0.63
N CYS A 62 15.36 -0.13 0.02
CA CYS A 62 15.69 -1.40 -0.63
C CYS A 62 15.76 -1.27 -2.16
N LYS A 63 16.99 -1.31 -2.70
CA LYS A 63 17.26 -1.10 -4.13
C LYS A 63 16.95 -2.30 -5.04
N LYS A 64 16.75 -3.50 -4.49
CA LYS A 64 16.52 -4.71 -5.28
C LYS A 64 15.52 -5.62 -4.59
N GLY A 65 14.55 -6.11 -5.36
CA GLY A 65 13.51 -7.00 -4.87
C GLY A 65 12.40 -6.30 -4.08
N CYS A 66 12.32 -4.96 -4.17
CA CYS A 66 11.25 -4.17 -3.57
C CYS A 66 10.49 -3.36 -4.60
N GLU A 67 9.23 -3.11 -4.28
CA GLU A 67 8.39 -2.11 -4.93
C GLU A 67 7.79 -1.20 -3.88
N ARG A 68 7.52 0.05 -4.27
CA ARG A 68 6.81 0.99 -3.44
C ARG A 68 5.35 1.03 -3.84
N PHE A 69 4.49 0.74 -2.89
CA PHE A 69 3.04 0.89 -3.02
C PHE A 69 2.60 2.23 -2.44
N ILE A 70 1.56 2.80 -3.04
CA ILE A 70 0.88 4.00 -2.60
C ILE A 70 -0.54 3.58 -2.23
N LEU A 71 -0.88 3.72 -0.96
CA LEU A 71 -2.17 3.34 -0.39
C LEU A 71 -2.91 4.62 -0.02
N LYS A 72 -4.02 4.92 -0.70
CA LYS A 72 -4.92 5.98 -0.26
C LYS A 72 -5.76 5.41 0.87
N ILE A 73 -5.76 6.06 2.03
CA ILE A 73 -6.49 5.60 3.21
C ILE A 73 -7.49 6.65 3.68
N GLN A 74 -8.60 6.18 4.22
CA GLN A 74 -9.65 7.01 4.80
C GLN A 74 -10.16 6.37 6.09
N GLY A 75 -10.32 7.20 7.12
CA GLY A 75 -10.96 6.84 8.38
C GLY A 75 -11.87 7.96 8.87
N GLU A 76 -12.41 7.79 10.07
CA GLU A 76 -13.36 8.73 10.67
C GLU A 76 -12.72 10.03 11.15
N LYS A 77 -11.39 10.07 11.35
CA LYS A 77 -10.67 11.29 11.80
C LYS A 77 -10.01 12.05 10.65
N GLY A 78 -9.77 11.39 9.51
CA GLY A 78 -9.13 12.01 8.37
C GLY A 78 -8.80 11.04 7.24
N ASP A 79 -8.15 11.59 6.22
CA ASP A 79 -7.64 10.90 5.05
C ASP A 79 -6.12 11.08 4.91
N GLY A 80 -5.49 10.17 4.19
CA GLY A 80 -4.05 10.21 3.97
C GLY A 80 -3.57 9.27 2.88
N ILE A 81 -2.27 9.35 2.62
CA ILE A 81 -1.56 8.44 1.73
C ILE A 81 -0.50 7.73 2.56
N VAL A 82 -0.50 6.40 2.54
CA VAL A 82 0.61 5.60 3.06
C VAL A 82 1.43 5.11 1.90
N THR A 83 2.71 5.41 1.89
CA THR A 83 3.65 4.77 0.98
C THR A 83 4.46 3.73 1.72
N ALA A 84 4.51 2.51 1.19
CA ALA A 84 5.22 1.40 1.79
C ALA A 84 6.09 0.69 0.76
N ASP A 85 7.36 0.47 1.11
CA ASP A 85 8.25 -0.38 0.33
C ASP A 85 8.09 -1.83 0.81
N ILE A 86 7.67 -2.71 -0.09
CA ILE A 86 7.45 -4.13 0.21
C ILE A 86 8.51 -4.96 -0.50
N ASN A 87 9.16 -5.86 0.25
CA ASN A 87 10.12 -6.80 -0.31
C ASN A 87 9.40 -8.05 -0.84
N PHE A 88 9.52 -8.36 -2.13
CA PHE A 88 8.84 -9.52 -2.73
C PHE A 88 9.38 -10.88 -2.32
N HIS A 89 10.60 -10.93 -1.80
CA HIS A 89 11.19 -12.19 -1.37
C HIS A 89 10.72 -12.60 0.02
N THR A 90 10.48 -11.63 0.90
CA THR A 90 10.08 -11.89 2.30
C THR A 90 8.65 -11.47 2.60
N SER A 91 8.03 -10.66 1.74
CA SER A 91 6.73 -10.00 1.95
C SER A 91 6.71 -9.02 3.13
N ASP A 92 7.89 -8.60 3.60
CA ASP A 92 8.00 -7.66 4.72
C ASP A 92 7.90 -6.20 4.23
N VAL A 93 7.28 -5.36 5.06
CA VAL A 93 7.31 -3.90 4.91
C VAL A 93 8.70 -3.43 5.34
N SER A 94 9.53 -3.06 4.36
CA SER A 94 10.90 -2.60 4.60
C SER A 94 10.94 -1.15 5.08
N SER A 95 9.99 -0.33 4.63
CA SER A 95 9.83 1.04 5.13
C SER A 95 8.44 1.59 4.80
N ALA A 96 7.91 2.46 5.65
CA ALA A 96 6.62 3.09 5.39
C ALA A 96 6.52 4.52 5.94
N VAL A 97 5.76 5.37 5.23
CA VAL A 97 5.50 6.77 5.57
C VAL A 97 4.02 7.08 5.42
N LEU A 98 3.45 7.75 6.42
CA LEU A 98 2.13 8.39 6.35
C LEU A 98 2.27 9.84 5.89
N CYS A 99 1.51 10.20 4.88
CA CYS A 99 1.40 11.53 4.32
C CYS A 99 -0.02 12.06 4.53
N LEU A 100 -0.13 13.17 5.25
CA LEU A 100 -1.40 13.83 5.56
C LEU A 100 -1.66 15.00 4.61
N SER A 101 -2.92 15.41 4.53
CA SER A 101 -3.39 16.50 3.66
C SER A 101 -2.83 17.88 4.03
N ASP A 102 -2.35 18.06 5.26
CA ASP A 102 -1.65 19.26 5.73
C ASP A 102 -0.15 19.31 5.34
N ASN A 103 0.27 18.45 4.41
CA ASN A 103 1.66 18.21 3.98
C ASN A 103 2.57 17.60 5.06
N LYS A 104 2.04 17.18 6.21
CA LYS A 104 2.82 16.46 7.21
C LYS A 104 3.17 15.06 6.71
N LYS A 105 4.43 14.67 6.93
CA LYS A 105 4.95 13.34 6.57
C LYS A 105 5.55 12.72 7.82
N ILE A 106 5.17 11.48 8.10
CA ILE A 106 5.44 10.79 9.36
C ILE A 106 5.95 9.40 9.02
N ALA A 107 7.14 9.04 9.53
CA ALA A 107 7.62 7.67 9.42
C ALA A 107 6.73 6.72 10.24
N LEU A 108 6.38 5.58 9.65
CA LEU A 108 5.70 4.48 10.34
C LEU A 108 6.67 3.35 10.72
N THR A 109 7.87 3.35 10.15
CA THR A 109 8.94 2.38 10.40
C THR A 109 10.20 3.07 10.91
N GLU A 110 10.95 2.41 11.78
CA GLU A 110 12.17 2.96 12.40
C GLU A 110 13.29 3.28 11.40
N ASP A 111 13.32 2.60 10.25
CA ASP A 111 14.34 2.79 9.22
C ASP A 111 14.24 4.13 8.48
N ILE A 112 13.12 4.86 8.64
CA ILE A 112 12.94 6.21 8.10
C ILE A 112 13.03 7.23 9.23
N ASN A 113 14.04 8.08 9.19
CA ASN A 113 14.22 9.17 10.16
C ASN A 113 13.80 10.54 9.60
N ASP A 114 13.78 11.55 10.47
CA ASP A 114 13.36 12.91 10.11
C ASP A 114 14.22 13.55 9.01
N ASP A 115 15.53 13.27 9.00
CA ASP A 115 16.44 13.81 7.98
C ASP A 115 16.16 13.18 6.61
N PHE A 116 15.85 11.88 6.57
CA PHE A 116 15.40 11.20 5.37
C PHE A 116 14.12 11.84 4.84
N ILE A 117 13.16 12.10 5.73
CA ILE A 117 11.88 12.73 5.35
C ILE A 117 12.10 14.10 4.73
N LYS A 118 12.95 14.94 5.35
CA LYS A 118 13.27 16.28 4.84
C LYS A 118 13.93 16.22 3.46
N ASN A 119 14.88 15.32 3.28
CA ASN A 119 15.65 15.21 2.04
C ASN A 119 14.83 14.65 0.87
N ASN A 120 13.80 13.85 1.15
CA ASN A 120 12.98 13.18 0.13
C ASN A 120 11.54 13.71 0.07
N PHE A 121 11.27 14.84 0.72
CA PHE A 121 9.92 15.34 1.00
C PHE A 121 8.99 15.35 -0.23
N ASN A 122 9.51 15.63 -1.42
CA ASN A 122 8.70 15.74 -2.64
C ASN A 122 8.35 14.39 -3.29
N THR A 123 9.05 13.31 -2.95
CA THR A 123 8.90 11.99 -3.58
C THR A 123 8.32 10.94 -2.63
N LEU A 124 8.18 11.26 -1.33
CA LEU A 124 7.72 10.30 -0.33
C LEU A 124 6.30 9.79 -0.59
N CYS A 125 5.39 10.61 -1.13
CA CYS A 125 3.96 10.27 -1.23
C CYS A 125 3.50 10.02 -2.68
N GLN A 126 4.44 9.73 -3.57
CA GLN A 126 4.25 9.61 -5.02
C GLN A 126 4.79 8.30 -5.55
#